data_AF-A0A4P8Q763-F1
#
_entry.id   AF-A0A4P8Q763-F1
#
_cell.length_a   1.000
_cell.length_b   1.000
_cell.length_c   1.000
_cell.angle_alpha   90.00
_cell.angle_beta   90.00
_cell.angle_gamma   90.00
#
_symmetry.space_group_name_H-M   'P 1'
#
loop_
_entity.id
_entity.type
_entity.pdbx_description
1 polymer ?
#
loop_
_entity_poly.entity_id
_entity_poly.type
_entity_poly.pdbx_seq_one_letter_code
_entity_poly.pdbx_strand_id
1 'polypeptide(L)'
;MAQTASVYLVFMRDVATFEGGFVDPEAVQTALQRGATSNAEQLARGLVAYGAVLAMQSPDFVAGVRAYAADPAQRREILDRLATDPAYAVTLPGADVAAGLIAEVMEEGTAAIEAAADRVEADAYTIQARTDPRRRWAGQPVADRQGRLERAKAASAGMQLASDVESETLLKAAHAEASRVPRSPLAAPYKPAVARSLSVAARALLGESVKDDGSDGVLQDPNATFCLQMSKLNLFQCLAAAKPSYEDMFCIGRHVVRDMADCTRTALNAAGS
;
A
#
# COMPACT_ATOMS: atom_id res chain seq x y z
N MET A 1 12.76 -6.36 -5.33
CA MET A 1 12.23 -5.39 -4.35
C MET A 1 11.79 -4.06 -4.98
N ALA A 2 12.65 -3.23 -5.59
CA ALA A 2 12.26 -1.87 -6.06
C ALA A 2 11.09 -1.86 -7.06
N GLN A 3 11.06 -2.79 -8.02
CA GLN A 3 9.92 -2.97 -8.94
C GLN A 3 8.61 -3.26 -8.18
N THR A 4 8.64 -4.20 -7.24
CA THR A 4 7.48 -4.53 -6.39
C THR A 4 7.02 -3.33 -5.56
N ALA A 5 7.95 -2.58 -4.98
CA ALA A 5 7.66 -1.35 -4.23
C ALA A 5 7.02 -0.26 -5.11
N SER A 6 7.47 -0.15 -6.36
CA SER A 6 6.96 0.85 -7.31
C SER A 6 5.47 0.67 -7.60
N VAL A 7 5.01 -0.58 -7.72
CA VAL A 7 3.60 -0.88 -7.98
C VAL A 7 2.71 -0.34 -6.86
N TYR A 8 3.10 -0.61 -5.61
CA TYR A 8 2.40 -0.08 -4.45
C TYR A 8 2.44 1.45 -4.42
N LEU A 9 3.62 2.05 -4.53
CA LEU A 9 3.76 3.50 -4.38
C LEU A 9 3.02 4.29 -5.46
N VAL A 10 3.08 3.84 -6.72
CA VAL A 10 2.35 4.48 -7.83
C VAL A 10 0.85 4.37 -7.58
N PHE A 11 0.35 3.19 -7.23
CA PHE A 11 -1.08 2.98 -6.99
C PHE A 11 -1.58 3.84 -5.81
N MET A 12 -0.85 3.88 -4.70
CA MET A 12 -1.25 4.66 -3.51
C MET A 12 -1.26 6.17 -3.78
N ARG A 13 -0.28 6.67 -4.56
CA ARG A 13 -0.29 8.07 -5.03
C ARG A 13 -1.47 8.35 -5.96
N ASP A 14 -1.76 7.44 -6.88
CA ASP A 14 -2.88 7.54 -7.82
C ASP A 14 -4.23 7.63 -7.09
N VAL A 15 -4.43 6.78 -6.08
CA VAL A 15 -5.61 6.77 -5.21
C VAL A 15 -5.73 8.08 -4.41
N ALA A 16 -4.61 8.64 -3.93
CA ALA A 16 -4.62 9.91 -3.19
C ALA A 16 -5.05 11.12 -4.05
N THR A 17 -5.03 11.01 -5.39
CA THR A 17 -5.48 12.09 -6.28
C THR A 17 -6.98 12.08 -6.56
N PHE A 18 -7.77 11.21 -5.92
CA PHE A 18 -9.22 11.22 -6.11
C PHE A 18 -9.81 12.47 -5.42
N GLU A 19 -10.71 13.17 -6.12
CA GLU A 19 -11.27 14.45 -5.64
C GLU A 19 -12.80 14.47 -5.55
N GLY A 20 -13.50 13.52 -6.15
CA GLY A 20 -14.94 13.63 -6.38
C GLY A 20 -15.21 14.66 -7.47
N GLY A 21 -16.29 15.43 -7.34
CA GLY A 21 -16.63 16.49 -8.28
C GLY A 21 -17.00 15.98 -9.67
N PHE A 22 -17.47 14.74 -9.79
CA PHE A 22 -17.75 14.10 -11.08
C PHE A 22 -18.77 14.92 -11.87
N VAL A 23 -18.53 15.04 -13.18
CA VAL A 23 -19.32 15.89 -14.08
C VAL A 23 -20.47 15.15 -14.74
N ASP A 24 -20.33 13.83 -14.91
CA ASP A 24 -21.29 12.94 -15.56
C ASP A 24 -21.09 11.47 -15.13
N PRO A 25 -21.96 10.53 -15.54
CA PRO A 25 -21.80 9.11 -15.23
C PRO A 25 -20.52 8.47 -15.80
N GLU A 26 -20.02 8.95 -16.94
CA GLU A 26 -18.85 8.37 -17.60
C GLU A 26 -17.56 8.65 -16.82
N ALA A 27 -17.45 9.85 -16.25
CA ALA A 27 -16.37 10.22 -15.33
C ALA A 27 -16.35 9.30 -14.09
N VAL A 28 -17.53 8.95 -13.54
CA VAL A 28 -17.64 8.00 -12.43
C VAL A 28 -17.14 6.61 -12.84
N GLN A 29 -17.56 6.12 -14.00
CA GLN A 29 -17.11 4.81 -14.50
C GLN A 29 -15.61 4.78 -14.79
N THR A 30 -15.05 5.86 -15.33
CA THR A 30 -13.61 6.00 -15.58
C THR A 30 -12.81 5.94 -14.27
N ALA A 31 -13.26 6.66 -13.25
CA ALA A 31 -12.64 6.64 -11.94
C ALA A 31 -12.75 5.26 -11.27
N LEU A 32 -13.90 4.59 -11.41
CA LEU A 32 -14.08 3.21 -10.93
C LEU A 32 -13.10 2.24 -11.62
N GLN A 33 -12.98 2.31 -12.95
CA GLN A 33 -12.05 1.45 -13.70
C GLN A 33 -10.61 1.69 -13.28
N ARG A 34 -10.18 2.95 -13.16
CA ARG A 34 -8.85 3.34 -12.69
C ARG A 34 -8.55 2.73 -11.31
N GLY A 35 -9.46 2.91 -10.36
CA GLY A 35 -9.29 2.45 -8.98
C GLY A 35 -9.41 0.92 -8.77
N ALA A 36 -10.14 0.22 -9.64
CA ALA A 36 -10.34 -1.22 -9.55
C ALA A 36 -9.13 -2.05 -10.05
N THR A 37 -8.06 -1.42 -10.53
CA THR A 37 -6.87 -2.09 -11.10
C THR A 37 -5.95 -2.77 -10.07
N SER A 38 -6.31 -2.71 -8.78
CA SER A 38 -5.50 -3.23 -7.69
C SER A 38 -5.60 -4.76 -7.54
N ASN A 39 -4.46 -5.43 -7.72
CA ASN A 39 -4.28 -6.81 -7.29
C ASN A 39 -3.84 -6.84 -5.81
N ALA A 40 -4.66 -7.41 -4.94
CA ALA A 40 -4.46 -7.39 -3.49
C ALA A 40 -3.13 -8.04 -3.05
N GLU A 41 -2.77 -9.19 -3.63
CA GLU A 41 -1.52 -9.86 -3.27
C GLU A 41 -0.30 -9.05 -3.74
N GLN A 42 -0.38 -8.50 -4.95
CA GLN A 42 0.70 -7.67 -5.49
C GLN A 42 0.89 -6.39 -4.66
N LEU A 43 -0.20 -5.72 -4.27
CA LEU A 43 -0.15 -4.55 -3.40
C LEU A 43 0.40 -4.88 -2.00
N ALA A 44 -0.01 -6.01 -1.40
CA ALA A 44 0.51 -6.43 -0.11
C ALA A 44 2.02 -6.67 -0.14
N ARG A 45 2.54 -7.32 -1.20
CA ARG A 45 3.99 -7.50 -1.38
C ARG A 45 4.71 -6.18 -1.64
N GLY A 46 4.07 -5.28 -2.40
CA GLY A 46 4.58 -3.93 -2.64
C GLY A 46 4.65 -3.08 -1.39
N LEU A 47 3.71 -3.22 -0.46
CA LEU A 47 3.72 -2.55 0.84
C LEU A 47 4.97 -2.93 1.64
N VAL A 48 5.27 -4.23 1.76
CA VAL A 48 6.49 -4.72 2.45
C VAL A 48 7.75 -4.26 1.72
N ALA A 49 7.78 -4.35 0.39
CA ALA A 49 8.92 -3.91 -0.41
C ALA A 49 9.18 -2.40 -0.27
N TYR A 50 8.13 -1.58 -0.22
CA TYR A 50 8.26 -0.14 -0.01
C TYR A 50 8.73 0.19 1.40
N GLY A 51 8.19 -0.48 2.43
CA GLY A 51 8.70 -0.39 3.79
C GLY A 51 10.19 -0.69 3.90
N ALA A 52 10.69 -1.68 3.14
CA ALA A 52 12.12 -2.00 3.10
C ALA A 52 12.96 -0.86 2.47
N VAL A 53 12.47 -0.20 1.42
CA VAL A 53 13.12 1.02 0.86
C VAL A 53 13.19 2.13 1.91
N LEU A 54 12.15 2.30 2.73
CA LEU A 54 12.13 3.28 3.81
C LEU A 54 13.13 2.92 4.92
N ALA A 55 13.18 1.65 5.35
CA ALA A 55 14.13 1.19 6.36
C ALA A 55 15.60 1.44 5.94
N MET A 56 15.94 1.28 4.66
CA MET A 56 17.28 1.57 4.14
C MET A 56 17.64 3.06 4.11
N GLN A 57 16.69 3.95 4.40
CA GLN A 57 16.95 5.39 4.56
C GLN A 57 17.23 5.80 6.01
N SER A 58 17.12 4.87 6.98
CA SER A 58 17.45 5.08 8.39
C SER A 58 18.95 4.92 8.64
N PRO A 59 19.69 5.99 9.02
CA PRO A 59 21.14 5.91 9.23
C PRO A 59 21.54 4.87 10.27
N ASP A 60 20.85 4.84 11.42
CA ASP A 60 21.16 3.97 12.54
C ASP A 60 20.96 2.49 12.20
N PHE A 61 19.88 2.19 11.47
CA PHE A 61 19.62 0.83 11.00
C PHE A 61 20.64 0.39 9.95
N VAL A 62 20.97 1.25 8.98
CA VAL A 62 21.98 0.95 7.96
C VAL A 62 23.35 0.71 8.58
N ALA A 63 23.77 1.55 9.52
CA ALA A 63 25.03 1.39 10.23
C ALA A 63 25.04 0.09 11.07
N GLY A 64 23.96 -0.16 11.81
CA GLY A 64 23.77 -1.34 12.65
C GLY A 64 23.85 -2.64 11.88
N VAL A 65 23.14 -2.74 10.74
CA VAL A 65 23.16 -3.93 9.89
C VAL A 65 24.50 -4.12 9.21
N ARG A 66 25.10 -3.06 8.66
CA ARG A 66 26.39 -3.14 7.94
C ARG A 66 27.55 -3.56 8.85
N ALA A 67 27.46 -3.35 10.16
CA ALA A 67 28.45 -3.84 11.11
C ALA A 67 28.63 -5.37 11.02
N TYR A 68 27.55 -6.11 10.76
CA TYR A 68 27.60 -7.57 10.58
C TYR A 68 28.19 -8.02 9.24
N ALA A 69 28.31 -7.13 8.26
CA ALA A 69 28.87 -7.46 6.94
C ALA A 69 30.40 -7.58 6.96
N ALA A 70 31.07 -7.10 8.03
CA ALA A 70 32.53 -7.11 8.16
C ALA A 70 33.12 -8.52 8.29
N ASP A 71 32.42 -9.43 8.98
CA ASP A 71 32.82 -10.84 9.11
C ASP A 71 31.93 -11.74 8.22
N PRO A 72 32.51 -12.46 7.23
CA PRO A 72 31.76 -13.37 6.38
C PRO A 72 31.05 -14.53 7.11
N ALA A 73 31.52 -14.95 8.28
CA ALA A 73 30.84 -15.97 9.08
C ALA A 73 29.59 -15.39 9.75
N GLN A 74 29.75 -14.28 10.47
CA GLN A 74 28.64 -13.54 11.08
C GLN A 74 27.58 -13.11 10.05
N ARG A 75 28.00 -12.58 8.89
CA ARG A 75 27.09 -12.19 7.81
C ARG A 75 26.18 -13.35 7.39
N ARG A 76 26.74 -14.55 7.19
CA ARG A 76 25.96 -15.73 6.80
C ARG A 76 25.01 -16.17 7.91
N GLU A 77 25.46 -16.17 9.16
CA GLU A 77 24.60 -16.50 10.30
C GLU A 77 23.38 -15.57 10.40
N ILE A 78 23.57 -14.26 10.20
CA ILE A 78 22.48 -13.30 10.22
C ILE A 78 21.52 -13.52 9.04
N LEU A 79 22.05 -13.76 7.83
CA LEU A 79 21.22 -14.07 6.66
C LEU A 79 20.39 -15.35 6.85
N ASP A 80 20.98 -16.42 7.37
CA ASP A 80 20.28 -17.68 7.66
C ASP A 80 19.16 -17.47 8.69
N ARG A 81 19.39 -16.65 9.71
CA ARG A 81 18.37 -16.28 10.69
C ARG A 81 17.23 -15.49 10.06
N LEU A 82 17.54 -14.49 9.22
CA LEU A 82 16.54 -13.66 8.54
C LEU A 82 15.70 -14.45 7.52
N ALA A 83 16.31 -15.43 6.85
CA ALA A 83 15.62 -16.34 5.95
C ALA A 83 14.70 -17.31 6.69
N THR A 84 15.11 -17.77 7.87
CA THR A 84 14.32 -18.69 8.71
C THR A 84 13.17 -17.97 9.42
N ASP A 85 13.46 -16.79 9.99
CA ASP A 85 12.52 -15.98 10.75
C ASP A 85 12.70 -14.48 10.44
N PRO A 86 11.82 -13.89 9.60
CA PRO A 86 11.84 -12.46 9.33
C PRO A 86 11.70 -11.58 10.58
N ALA A 87 11.10 -12.09 11.68
CA ALA A 87 10.97 -11.33 12.91
C ALA A 87 12.32 -11.09 13.62
N TYR A 88 13.36 -11.87 13.29
CA TYR A 88 14.70 -11.64 13.79
C TYR A 88 15.21 -10.22 13.51
N ALA A 89 14.77 -9.62 12.39
CA ALA A 89 15.15 -8.25 12.00
C ALA A 89 14.79 -7.18 13.04
N VAL A 90 13.78 -7.43 13.89
CA VAL A 90 13.37 -6.53 14.98
C VAL A 90 14.45 -6.39 16.06
N THR A 91 15.37 -7.36 16.16
CA THR A 91 16.45 -7.38 17.13
C THR A 91 17.71 -6.65 16.66
N LEU A 92 17.76 -6.26 15.38
CA LEU A 92 18.93 -5.62 14.80
C LEU A 92 19.08 -4.18 15.31
N PRO A 93 20.31 -3.66 15.49
CA PRO A 93 20.51 -2.30 15.94
C PRO A 93 19.85 -1.28 14.99
N GLY A 94 19.12 -0.31 15.55
CA GLY A 94 18.38 0.71 14.81
C GLY A 94 17.04 0.27 14.23
N ALA A 95 16.56 -0.95 14.52
CA ALA A 95 15.29 -1.46 14.03
C ALA A 95 14.08 -0.63 14.48
N ASP A 96 14.11 -0.06 15.68
CA ASP A 96 13.11 0.87 16.23
C ASP A 96 13.08 2.21 15.49
N VAL A 97 14.25 2.74 15.13
CA VAL A 97 14.38 3.96 14.32
C VAL A 97 13.87 3.71 12.90
N ALA A 98 14.26 2.60 12.26
CA ALA A 98 13.74 2.24 10.94
C ALA A 98 12.22 1.96 10.95
N ALA A 99 11.71 1.29 11.98
CA ALA A 99 10.28 1.05 12.14
C ALA A 99 9.50 2.36 12.34
N GLY A 100 10.04 3.30 13.12
CA GLY A 100 9.48 4.65 13.26
C GLY A 100 9.43 5.40 11.92
N LEU A 101 10.49 5.30 11.11
CA LEU A 101 10.53 5.91 9.79
C LEU A 101 9.51 5.32 8.81
N ILE A 102 9.35 3.98 8.82
CA ILE A 102 8.32 3.31 8.02
C ILE A 102 6.94 3.82 8.42
N ALA A 103 6.63 3.81 9.72
CA ALA A 103 5.33 4.22 10.24
C ALA A 103 5.02 5.70 9.92
N GLU A 104 5.97 6.61 10.16
CA GLU A 104 5.79 8.04 9.90
C GLU A 104 5.50 8.34 8.43
N VAL A 105 6.33 7.84 7.50
CA VAL A 105 6.18 8.14 6.07
C VAL A 105 4.91 7.50 5.50
N MET A 106 4.57 6.29 5.96
CA MET A 106 3.37 5.64 5.46
C MET A 106 2.09 6.25 6.05
N GLU A 107 2.10 6.71 7.31
CA GLU A 107 0.96 7.42 7.90
C GLU A 107 0.68 8.77 7.21
N GLU A 108 1.73 9.49 6.80
CA GLU A 108 1.57 10.69 5.97
C GLU A 108 0.89 10.38 4.62
N GLY A 109 1.24 9.23 4.02
CA GLY A 109 0.60 8.73 2.80
C GLY A 109 -0.86 8.34 3.01
N THR A 110 -1.19 7.66 4.12
CA THR A 110 -2.57 7.26 4.42
C THR A 110 -3.45 8.45 4.72
N ALA A 111 -2.94 9.48 5.41
CA ALA A 111 -3.69 10.71 5.67
C ALA A 111 -4.13 11.42 4.37
N ALA A 112 -3.27 11.42 3.33
CA ALA A 112 -3.61 11.97 2.03
C ALA A 112 -4.73 11.17 1.33
N ILE A 113 -4.69 9.84 1.43
CA ILE A 113 -5.72 8.94 0.89
C ILE A 113 -7.04 9.10 1.64
N GLU A 114 -7.02 9.25 2.96
CA GLU A 114 -8.23 9.50 3.75
C GLU A 114 -8.89 10.81 3.37
N ALA A 115 -8.11 11.87 3.21
CA ALA A 115 -8.62 13.14 2.73
C ALA A 115 -9.26 13.02 1.32
N ALA A 116 -8.69 12.18 0.44
CA ALA A 116 -9.28 11.87 -0.86
C ALA A 116 -10.61 11.11 -0.73
N ALA A 117 -10.65 10.11 0.14
CA ALA A 117 -11.87 9.35 0.42
C ALA A 117 -12.97 10.24 0.97
N ASP A 118 -12.66 11.10 1.94
CA ASP A 118 -13.59 12.07 2.53
C ASP A 118 -14.22 12.96 1.46
N ARG A 119 -13.42 13.48 0.52
CA ARG A 119 -13.93 14.30 -0.59
C ARG A 119 -14.89 13.53 -1.50
N VAL A 120 -14.51 12.31 -1.90
CA VAL A 120 -15.34 11.47 -2.79
C VAL A 120 -16.64 11.04 -2.10
N GLU A 121 -16.58 10.58 -0.86
CA GLU A 121 -17.76 10.19 -0.08
C GLU A 121 -18.68 11.40 0.15
N ALA A 122 -18.12 12.55 0.55
CA ALA A 122 -18.89 13.78 0.75
C ALA A 122 -19.59 14.24 -0.55
N ASP A 123 -18.93 14.11 -1.70
CA ASP A 123 -19.55 14.44 -3.00
C ASP A 123 -20.69 13.47 -3.34
N ALA A 124 -20.52 12.17 -3.06
CA ALA A 124 -21.56 11.15 -3.24
C ALA A 124 -22.83 11.43 -2.40
N TYR A 125 -22.71 12.09 -1.25
CA TYR A 125 -23.85 12.58 -0.46
C TYR A 125 -24.38 13.92 -0.97
N THR A 126 -23.50 14.89 -1.20
CA THR A 126 -23.85 16.24 -1.66
C THR A 126 -24.68 16.21 -2.94
N ILE A 127 -24.28 15.38 -3.91
CA ILE A 127 -24.94 15.29 -5.23
C ILE A 127 -26.40 14.82 -5.17
N GLN A 128 -26.84 14.27 -4.04
CA GLN A 128 -28.22 13.83 -3.82
C GLN A 128 -29.17 15.00 -3.51
N ALA A 129 -28.63 16.17 -3.11
CA ALA A 129 -29.40 17.35 -2.76
C ALA A 129 -30.24 17.84 -3.94
N ARG A 130 -31.49 18.25 -3.67
CA ARG A 130 -32.44 18.73 -4.70
C ARG A 130 -31.92 19.93 -5.49
N THR A 131 -31.02 20.71 -4.89
CA THR A 131 -30.42 21.92 -5.46
C THR A 131 -29.17 21.65 -6.29
N ASP A 132 -28.57 20.45 -6.22
CA ASP A 132 -27.41 20.13 -7.04
C ASP A 132 -27.85 19.82 -8.49
N PRO A 133 -27.34 20.56 -9.50
CA PRO A 133 -27.72 20.35 -10.89
C PRO A 133 -27.33 18.96 -11.43
N ARG A 134 -26.27 18.36 -10.89
CA ARG A 134 -25.76 17.04 -11.29
C ARG A 134 -26.68 15.90 -10.85
N ARG A 135 -27.56 16.13 -9.86
CA ARG A 135 -28.56 15.15 -9.40
C ARG A 135 -29.37 14.54 -10.55
N ARG A 136 -29.61 15.32 -11.62
CA ARG A 136 -30.37 14.90 -12.80
C ARG A 136 -29.79 13.67 -13.47
N TRP A 137 -28.47 13.58 -13.59
CA TRP A 137 -27.79 12.40 -14.12
C TRP A 137 -27.39 11.43 -13.00
N ALA A 138 -26.98 11.94 -11.82
CA ALA A 138 -26.45 11.11 -10.75
C ALA A 138 -27.49 10.15 -10.17
N GLY A 139 -28.75 10.57 -10.14
CA GLY A 139 -29.88 9.73 -9.72
C GLY A 139 -30.39 8.77 -10.79
N GLN A 140 -29.84 8.78 -12.00
CA GLN A 140 -30.24 7.83 -13.04
C GLN A 140 -29.64 6.45 -12.77
N PRO A 141 -30.39 5.37 -13.05
CA PRO A 141 -29.86 4.01 -12.97
C PRO A 141 -28.64 3.83 -13.87
N VAL A 142 -27.62 3.13 -13.37
CA VAL A 142 -26.49 2.67 -14.18
C VAL A 142 -27.00 1.68 -15.23
N ALA A 143 -26.69 1.92 -16.50
CA ALA A 143 -27.25 1.15 -17.63
C ALA A 143 -26.83 -0.33 -17.65
N ASP A 144 -25.54 -0.61 -17.46
CA ASP A 144 -24.96 -1.97 -17.49
C ASP A 144 -24.34 -2.32 -16.14
N ARG A 145 -25.20 -2.56 -15.14
CA ARG A 145 -24.75 -2.86 -13.76
C ARG A 145 -23.90 -4.12 -13.67
N GLN A 146 -24.30 -5.17 -14.39
CA GLN A 146 -23.61 -6.46 -14.38
C GLN A 146 -22.26 -6.36 -15.08
N GLY A 147 -22.21 -5.81 -16.30
CA GLY A 147 -20.95 -5.66 -17.01
C GLY A 147 -19.99 -4.71 -16.32
N ARG A 148 -20.48 -3.64 -15.65
CA ARG A 148 -19.64 -2.81 -14.77
C ARG A 148 -18.98 -3.62 -13.65
N LEU A 149 -19.74 -4.46 -12.95
CA LEU A 149 -19.20 -5.31 -11.88
C LEU A 149 -18.16 -6.29 -12.44
N GLU A 150 -18.44 -6.93 -13.57
CA GLU A 150 -17.51 -7.88 -14.19
C GLU A 150 -16.23 -7.19 -14.68
N ARG A 151 -16.31 -5.96 -15.22
CA ARG A 151 -15.13 -5.16 -15.56
C ARG A 151 -14.29 -4.83 -14.32
N ALA A 152 -14.91 -4.43 -13.21
CA ALA A 152 -14.19 -4.17 -11.96
C ALA A 152 -13.49 -5.43 -11.42
N LYS A 153 -14.16 -6.60 -11.46
CA LYS A 153 -13.55 -7.88 -11.08
C LYS A 153 -12.35 -8.21 -11.97
N ALA A 154 -12.52 -8.12 -13.28
CA ALA A 154 -11.47 -8.42 -14.26
C ALA A 154 -10.26 -7.49 -14.09
N ALA A 155 -10.49 -6.18 -13.93
CA ALA A 155 -9.43 -5.19 -13.70
C ALA A 155 -8.61 -5.54 -12.43
N SER A 156 -9.29 -5.95 -11.36
CA SER A 156 -8.64 -6.24 -10.09
C SER A 156 -7.83 -7.54 -10.09
N ALA A 157 -8.10 -8.46 -11.03
CA ALA A 157 -7.38 -9.72 -11.14
C ALA A 157 -6.02 -9.54 -11.83
N GLY A 158 -5.90 -8.54 -12.71
CA GLY A 158 -4.68 -8.26 -13.45
C GLY A 158 -3.53 -7.80 -12.55
N MET A 159 -2.34 -8.32 -12.79
CA MET A 159 -1.11 -7.77 -12.21
C MET A 159 -0.73 -6.49 -12.94
N GLN A 160 -0.39 -5.45 -12.19
CA GLN A 160 0.14 -4.22 -12.75
C GLN A 160 1.62 -4.38 -13.07
N LEU A 161 2.06 -3.76 -14.15
CA LEU A 161 3.48 -3.66 -14.46
C LEU A 161 4.13 -2.63 -13.53
N ALA A 162 5.36 -2.90 -13.12
CA ALA A 162 6.16 -1.92 -12.40
C ALA A 162 6.44 -0.70 -13.29
N SER A 163 6.48 0.49 -12.68
CA SER A 163 6.91 1.70 -13.38
C SER A 163 8.43 1.72 -13.41
N ASP A 164 9.05 1.80 -14.60
CA ASP A 164 10.50 1.87 -14.73
C ASP A 164 11.06 3.11 -14.03
N VAL A 165 10.43 4.27 -14.24
CA VAL A 165 10.86 5.55 -13.65
C VAL A 165 10.80 5.52 -12.12
N GLU A 166 9.71 5.00 -11.56
CA GLU A 166 9.57 4.93 -10.11
C GLU A 166 10.48 3.84 -9.52
N SER A 167 10.64 2.71 -10.22
CA SER A 167 11.56 1.65 -9.81
C SER A 167 13.01 2.14 -9.74
N GLU A 168 13.47 2.91 -10.73
CA GLU A 168 14.79 3.53 -10.72
C GLU A 168 14.94 4.55 -9.59
N THR A 169 13.89 5.33 -9.33
CA THR A 169 13.88 6.33 -8.25
C THR A 169 14.00 5.65 -6.88
N LEU A 170 13.22 4.59 -6.65
CA LEU A 170 13.27 3.80 -5.41
C LEU A 170 14.60 3.06 -5.26
N LEU A 171 15.17 2.56 -6.36
CA LEU A 171 16.50 1.95 -6.35
C LEU A 171 17.57 2.98 -5.96
N LYS A 172 17.54 4.18 -6.55
CA LYS A 172 18.44 5.28 -6.16
C LYS A 172 18.27 5.64 -4.69
N ALA A 173 17.04 5.72 -4.19
CA ALA A 173 16.76 6.00 -2.78
C ALA A 173 17.32 4.90 -1.85
N ALA A 174 17.21 3.63 -2.23
CA ALA A 174 17.73 2.50 -1.46
C ALA A 174 19.27 2.47 -1.37
N HIS A 175 19.97 3.05 -2.35
CA HIS A 175 21.43 3.12 -2.40
C HIS A 175 22.02 4.48 -1.99
N ALA A 176 21.17 5.49 -1.78
CA ALA A 176 21.59 6.80 -1.34
C ALA A 176 22.17 6.77 0.08
N GLU A 177 22.87 7.84 0.46
CA GLU A 177 23.29 8.03 1.84
C GLU A 177 22.05 8.17 2.74
N ALA A 178 21.91 7.23 3.68
CA ALA A 178 20.83 7.24 4.64
C ALA A 178 20.91 8.51 5.48
N SER A 179 19.81 9.26 5.50
CA SER A 179 19.76 10.59 6.12
C SER A 179 18.40 10.92 6.75
N ARG A 180 17.42 10.01 6.66
CA ARG A 180 16.09 10.23 7.21
C ARG A 180 15.99 9.67 8.61
N VAL A 181 15.60 10.53 9.55
CA VAL A 181 15.39 10.19 10.96
C VAL A 181 13.94 10.47 11.30
N PRO A 182 13.18 9.51 11.87
CA PRO A 182 11.80 9.76 12.29
C PRO A 182 11.76 10.72 13.48
N ARG A 183 10.59 11.31 13.73
CA ARG A 183 10.34 12.14 14.92
C ARG A 183 10.49 11.35 16.21
N SER A 184 10.16 10.07 16.18
CA SER A 184 10.28 9.17 17.33
C SER A 184 10.51 7.74 16.87
N PRO A 185 11.41 6.98 17.53
CA PRO A 185 11.50 5.54 17.33
C PRO A 185 10.17 4.85 17.65
N LEU A 186 9.87 3.76 16.96
CA LEU A 186 8.72 2.92 17.26
C LEU A 186 9.17 1.76 18.16
N ALA A 187 8.56 1.61 19.33
CA ALA A 187 8.84 0.49 20.22
C ALA A 187 8.16 -0.80 19.75
N ALA A 188 8.85 -1.94 19.89
CA ALA A 188 8.28 -3.27 19.66
C ALA A 188 7.16 -3.59 20.68
N PRO A 189 6.20 -4.49 20.37
CA PRO A 189 6.14 -5.37 19.20
C PRO A 189 5.61 -4.72 17.91
N TYR A 190 6.25 -5.03 16.78
CA TYR A 190 5.79 -4.59 15.45
C TYR A 190 4.82 -5.59 14.84
N LYS A 191 4.01 -5.12 13.89
CA LYS A 191 3.22 -6.00 13.01
C LYS A 191 4.13 -6.75 12.05
N PRO A 192 3.68 -7.90 11.51
CA PRO A 192 4.49 -8.70 10.61
C PRO A 192 4.96 -7.94 9.36
N ALA A 193 4.17 -7.01 8.80
CA ALA A 193 4.58 -6.24 7.63
C ALA A 193 5.81 -5.35 7.89
N VAL A 194 5.90 -4.72 9.07
CA VAL A 194 7.06 -3.91 9.47
C VAL A 194 8.28 -4.81 9.72
N ALA A 195 8.11 -5.91 10.46
CA ALA A 195 9.20 -6.87 10.70
C ALA A 195 9.75 -7.46 9.38
N ARG A 196 8.87 -7.81 8.45
CA ARG A 196 9.24 -8.29 7.10
C ARG A 196 9.95 -7.21 6.29
N SER A 197 9.49 -5.96 6.37
CA SER A 197 10.15 -4.82 5.71
C SER A 197 11.59 -4.65 6.21
N LEU A 198 11.79 -4.72 7.53
CA LEU A 198 13.13 -4.69 8.15
C LEU A 198 13.98 -5.89 7.70
N SER A 199 13.41 -7.09 7.62
CA SER A 199 14.14 -8.29 7.14
C SER A 199 14.60 -8.14 5.69
N VAL A 200 13.72 -7.68 4.80
CA VAL A 200 14.07 -7.42 3.40
C VAL A 200 15.16 -6.37 3.28
N ALA A 201 15.06 -5.28 4.04
CA ALA A 201 16.09 -4.24 4.07
C ALA A 201 17.43 -4.76 4.61
N ALA A 202 17.41 -5.51 5.71
CA ALA A 202 18.62 -6.07 6.30
C ALA A 202 19.33 -7.04 5.34
N ARG A 203 18.58 -7.93 4.68
CA ARG A 203 19.11 -8.85 3.67
C ARG A 203 19.75 -8.08 2.50
N ALA A 204 19.09 -7.04 2.00
CA ALA A 204 19.65 -6.18 0.96
C ALA A 204 20.95 -5.49 1.40
N LEU A 205 21.00 -4.96 2.63
CA LEU A 205 22.19 -4.32 3.20
C LEU A 205 23.36 -5.29 3.43
N LEU A 206 23.06 -6.57 3.64
CA LEU A 206 24.05 -7.65 3.75
C LEU A 206 24.44 -8.26 2.38
N GLY A 207 23.87 -7.73 1.28
CA GLY A 207 24.22 -8.12 -0.09
C GLY A 207 23.36 -9.26 -0.68
N GLU A 208 22.23 -9.60 -0.06
CA GLU A 208 21.31 -10.60 -0.55
C GLU A 208 20.06 -9.96 -1.20
N SER A 209 19.80 -10.32 -2.45
CA SER A 209 18.65 -9.77 -3.19
C SER A 209 17.37 -10.56 -2.91
N VAL A 210 16.33 -9.87 -2.41
CA VAL A 210 14.98 -10.43 -2.30
C VAL A 210 14.20 -10.25 -3.62
N LYS A 211 13.77 -11.38 -4.18
CA LYS A 211 12.96 -11.46 -5.40
C LYS A 211 11.48 -11.64 -5.07
N ASP A 212 10.62 -11.22 -6.00
CA ASP A 212 9.18 -11.44 -5.94
C ASP A 212 8.76 -12.57 -6.89
N ASP A 213 9.33 -13.76 -6.68
CA ASP A 213 9.06 -14.99 -7.45
C ASP A 213 8.37 -16.07 -6.60
N GLY A 214 8.02 -15.75 -5.36
CA GLY A 214 7.33 -16.64 -4.42
C GLY A 214 8.21 -17.68 -3.73
N SER A 215 9.53 -17.74 -4.01
CA SER A 215 10.39 -18.77 -3.40
C SER A 215 10.67 -18.55 -1.92
N ASP A 216 10.56 -17.31 -1.47
CA ASP A 216 11.04 -16.86 -0.17
C ASP A 216 9.90 -16.52 0.82
N GLY A 217 8.79 -16.00 0.30
CA GLY A 217 7.65 -15.61 1.13
C GLY A 217 7.90 -14.42 2.06
N VAL A 218 9.11 -13.85 2.18
CA VAL A 218 9.35 -12.69 3.07
C VAL A 218 8.46 -11.50 2.73
N LEU A 219 8.19 -11.26 1.44
CA LEU A 219 7.32 -10.18 0.97
C LEU A 219 5.83 -10.43 1.24
N GLN A 220 5.44 -11.67 1.55
CA GLN A 220 4.04 -12.02 1.77
C GLN A 220 3.64 -11.68 3.20
N ASP A 221 2.74 -10.70 3.34
CA ASP A 221 2.07 -10.42 4.60
C ASP A 221 0.60 -10.89 4.53
N PRO A 222 0.23 -11.98 5.23
CA PRO A 222 -1.13 -12.52 5.17
C PRO A 222 -2.20 -11.54 5.66
N ASN A 223 -1.88 -10.66 6.62
CA ASN A 223 -2.85 -9.74 7.21
C ASN A 223 -3.16 -8.58 6.24
N ALA A 224 -2.15 -7.98 5.64
CA ALA A 224 -2.29 -6.98 4.59
C ALA A 224 -2.99 -7.58 3.36
N THR A 225 -2.60 -8.78 2.96
CA THR A 225 -3.24 -9.51 1.85
C THR A 225 -4.72 -9.72 2.12
N PHE A 226 -5.07 -10.22 3.31
CA PHE A 226 -6.46 -10.43 3.70
C PHE A 226 -7.25 -9.10 3.69
N CYS A 227 -6.71 -8.04 4.27
CA CYS A 227 -7.39 -6.75 4.29
C CYS A 227 -7.69 -6.23 2.88
N LEU A 228 -6.69 -6.27 1.98
CA LEU A 228 -6.85 -5.82 0.59
C LEU A 228 -7.80 -6.73 -0.20
N GLN A 229 -7.82 -8.04 0.07
CA GLN A 229 -8.81 -8.96 -0.50
C GLN A 229 -10.24 -8.65 -0.02
N MET A 230 -10.39 -8.31 1.25
CA MET A 230 -11.69 -7.90 1.82
C MET A 230 -12.16 -6.58 1.23
N SER A 231 -11.27 -5.60 1.05
CA SER A 231 -11.59 -4.34 0.36
C SER A 231 -12.15 -4.59 -1.05
N LYS A 232 -11.51 -5.47 -1.83
CA LYS A 232 -12.02 -5.87 -3.15
C LYS A 232 -13.39 -6.54 -3.09
N LEU A 233 -13.59 -7.46 -2.14
CA LEU A 233 -14.88 -8.11 -1.93
C LEU A 233 -15.97 -7.09 -1.58
N ASN A 234 -15.66 -6.14 -0.71
CA ASN A 234 -16.58 -5.08 -0.31
C ASN A 234 -16.92 -4.17 -1.49
N LEU A 235 -15.95 -3.82 -2.33
CA LEU A 235 -16.19 -3.10 -3.58
C LEU A 235 -17.20 -3.86 -4.46
N PHE A 236 -17.00 -5.17 -4.67
CA PHE A 236 -17.89 -5.96 -5.51
C PHE A 236 -19.31 -6.07 -4.94
N GLN A 237 -19.43 -6.23 -3.62
CA GLN A 237 -20.72 -6.25 -2.95
C GLN A 237 -21.43 -4.90 -3.05
N CYS A 238 -20.69 -3.80 -2.86
CA CYS A 238 -21.20 -2.44 -3.02
C CYS A 238 -21.70 -2.21 -4.45
N LEU A 239 -20.90 -2.55 -5.47
CA LEU A 239 -21.29 -2.42 -6.87
C LEU A 239 -22.49 -3.32 -7.23
N ALA A 240 -22.55 -4.55 -6.71
CA ALA A 240 -23.70 -5.43 -6.93
C ALA A 240 -25.01 -4.83 -6.39
N ALA A 241 -24.94 -4.11 -5.27
CA ALA A 241 -26.07 -3.41 -4.69
C ALA A 241 -26.37 -2.05 -5.37
N ALA A 242 -25.34 -1.33 -5.82
CA ALA A 242 -25.41 0.03 -6.32
C ALA A 242 -26.31 0.16 -7.55
N LYS A 243 -27.29 1.09 -7.53
CA LYS A 243 -28.28 1.31 -8.60
C LYS A 243 -28.03 2.64 -9.35
N PRO A 244 -28.22 3.83 -8.75
CA PRO A 244 -27.89 5.10 -9.37
C PRO A 244 -26.38 5.39 -9.37
N SER A 245 -25.95 6.30 -10.25
CA SER A 245 -24.54 6.63 -10.44
C SER A 245 -23.86 7.21 -9.18
N TYR A 246 -24.59 7.89 -8.29
CA TYR A 246 -24.01 8.39 -7.04
C TYR A 246 -23.65 7.26 -6.04
N GLU A 247 -24.27 6.08 -6.15
CA GLU A 247 -23.88 4.93 -5.32
C GLU A 247 -22.53 4.37 -5.76
N ASP A 248 -22.19 4.46 -7.06
CA ASP A 248 -20.84 4.13 -7.56
C ASP A 248 -19.79 5.09 -7.01
N MET A 249 -20.11 6.39 -6.93
CA MET A 249 -19.24 7.38 -6.29
C MET A 249 -18.95 7.00 -4.84
N PHE A 250 -19.97 6.58 -4.09
CA PHE A 250 -19.80 6.08 -2.72
C PHE A 250 -18.93 4.82 -2.69
N CYS A 251 -19.19 3.83 -3.55
CA CYS A 251 -18.38 2.61 -3.62
C CYS A 251 -16.90 2.91 -3.92
N ILE A 252 -16.61 3.91 -4.77
CA ILE A 252 -15.25 4.38 -5.03
C ILE A 252 -14.66 4.98 -3.74
N GLY A 253 -15.31 5.99 -3.17
CA GLY A 253 -14.78 6.67 -1.98
C GLY A 253 -14.49 5.72 -0.84
N ARG A 254 -15.41 4.78 -0.58
CA ARG A 254 -15.28 3.81 0.50
C ARG A 254 -14.30 2.66 0.17
N HIS A 255 -14.51 1.95 -0.93
CA HIS A 255 -13.83 0.66 -1.15
C HIS A 255 -12.67 0.69 -2.14
N VAL A 256 -12.54 1.76 -2.92
CA VAL A 256 -11.34 1.99 -3.75
C VAL A 256 -10.33 2.86 -2.99
N VAL A 257 -10.82 3.89 -2.28
CA VAL A 257 -9.95 4.91 -1.68
C VAL A 257 -9.74 4.66 -0.18
N ARG A 258 -10.78 4.75 0.66
CA ARG A 258 -10.63 4.65 2.12
C ARG A 258 -10.00 3.34 2.57
N ASP A 259 -10.50 2.21 2.06
CA ASP A 259 -10.00 0.89 2.45
C ASP A 259 -8.47 0.76 2.26
N MET A 260 -7.86 1.50 1.31
CA MET A 260 -6.40 1.47 1.09
C MET A 260 -5.65 2.11 2.27
N ALA A 261 -6.16 3.20 2.83
CA ALA A 261 -5.60 3.82 4.03
C ALA A 261 -5.78 2.90 5.24
N ASP A 262 -6.99 2.34 5.43
CA ASP A 262 -7.31 1.46 6.54
C ASP A 262 -6.45 0.18 6.56
N CYS A 263 -6.27 -0.45 5.39
CA CYS A 263 -5.42 -1.63 5.27
C CYS A 263 -3.95 -1.33 5.50
N THR A 264 -3.47 -0.20 4.99
CA THR A 264 -2.09 0.23 5.21
C THR A 264 -1.83 0.49 6.69
N ARG A 265 -2.70 1.25 7.36
CA ARG A 265 -2.56 1.54 8.79
C ARG A 265 -2.64 0.26 9.64
N THR A 266 -3.56 -0.64 9.32
CA THR A 266 -3.69 -1.93 10.01
C THR A 266 -2.41 -2.79 9.89
N ALA A 267 -1.70 -2.69 8.77
CA ALA A 267 -0.45 -3.38 8.55
C ALA A 267 0.74 -2.78 9.33
N LEU A 268 0.64 -1.52 9.77
CA LEU A 268 1.75 -0.75 10.33
C LEU A 268 1.64 -0.48 11.84
N ASN A 269 0.43 -0.26 12.34
CA ASN A 269 0.19 0.10 13.74
C ASN A 269 0.79 -0.93 14.71
N ALA A 270 1.41 -0.49 15.80
CA ALA A 270 1.97 -1.40 16.82
C ALA A 270 0.93 -2.45 17.27
N ALA A 271 1.38 -3.66 17.62
CA ALA A 271 0.44 -4.66 18.11
C ALA A 271 -0.13 -4.21 19.48
N GLY A 272 -1.41 -3.84 19.52
CA GLY A 272 -2.12 -3.46 20.75
C GLY A 272 -2.54 -1.99 20.85
N SER A 273 -2.37 -1.19 19.80
CA SER A 273 -3.02 0.12 19.63
C SER A 273 -4.47 0.00 19.16
#